data_AF-A0A6B0SNV5-F1
#
_entry.id   AF-A0A6B0SNV5-F1
#
_cell.length_a   1.000
_cell.length_b   1.000
_cell.length_c   1.000
_cell.angle_alpha   90.00
_cell.angle_beta   90.00
_cell.angle_gamma   90.00
#
_symmetry.space_group_name_H-M   'P 1'
#
loop_
_entity.id
_entity.type
_entity.pdbx_description
1 polymer ?
#
loop_
_entity_poly.entity_id
_entity_poly.type
_entity_poly.pdbx_seq_one_letter_code
_entity_poly.pdbx_strand_id
1 'polypeptide(L)'
;MGRFDSYSGLLTAFPYAFRQSTSRLFRSYVVVSAALGVVFAFLMTGALLVLIGNTAGARGGSLTLSRTFYVVVGLLLFLPLVAPVLFVARRHRRDRRVAAEYDTALAAAGYLFAFSVYLGGVASMPARFETNGEVVTRPPPEGLFAPVVELLYAIPPAASPLVPLVGALVVYAAHRRYGSKHGNGEPAYSG
;
A
#
# COMPACT_ATOMS: atom_id res chain seq x y z
N MET A 1 2.74 -28.42 11.40
CA MET A 1 3.42 -27.10 11.43
C MET A 1 2.44 -26.04 10.98
N GLY A 2 2.02 -25.20 11.92
CA GLY A 2 0.68 -24.61 11.94
C GLY A 2 0.62 -23.17 11.45
N ARG A 3 -0.53 -22.83 10.86
CA ARG A 3 -0.93 -21.53 10.28
C ARG A 3 -0.58 -20.29 11.12
N PHE A 4 -0.37 -20.43 12.43
CA PHE A 4 -0.03 -19.36 13.37
C PHE A 4 1.41 -18.83 13.23
N ASP A 5 2.35 -19.65 12.71
CA ASP A 5 3.75 -19.23 12.49
C ASP A 5 3.87 -18.21 11.35
N SER A 6 2.94 -18.23 10.39
CA SER A 6 2.94 -17.26 9.28
C SER A 6 2.35 -15.90 9.70
N TYR A 7 1.38 -15.87 10.61
CA TYR A 7 0.81 -14.61 11.14
C TYR A 7 1.76 -13.92 12.13
N SER A 8 2.49 -14.68 12.96
CA SER A 8 3.55 -14.13 13.80
C SER A 8 4.65 -13.49 12.94
N GLY A 9 4.91 -14.01 11.75
CA GLY A 9 5.89 -13.47 10.81
C GLY A 9 5.68 -12.00 10.43
N LEU A 10 4.44 -11.58 10.14
CA LEU A 10 4.12 -10.20 9.79
C LEU A 10 4.20 -9.28 11.01
N LEU A 11 3.55 -9.65 12.12
CA LEU A 11 3.50 -8.83 13.33
C LEU A 11 4.88 -8.69 14.00
N THR A 12 5.74 -9.70 13.89
CA THR A 12 7.12 -9.64 14.37
C THR A 12 8.05 -8.91 13.40
N ALA A 13 7.69 -8.79 12.11
CA ALA A 13 8.55 -8.13 11.12
C ALA A 13 8.68 -6.63 11.38
N PHE A 14 7.62 -5.95 11.81
CA PHE A 14 7.65 -4.51 12.12
C PHE A 14 8.64 -4.15 13.24
N PRO A 15 8.53 -4.70 14.47
CA PRO A 15 9.47 -4.38 15.55
C PRO A 15 10.89 -4.86 15.21
N TYR A 16 11.03 -5.99 14.52
CA TYR A 16 12.32 -6.49 14.08
C TYR A 16 13.01 -5.55 13.08
N ALA A 17 12.30 -5.13 12.02
CA ALA A 17 12.82 -4.22 11.00
C ALA A 17 13.18 -2.85 11.59
N PHE A 18 12.36 -2.34 12.52
CA PHE A 18 12.63 -1.08 13.22
C PHE A 18 13.95 -1.12 14.00
N ARG A 19 14.18 -2.21 14.75
CA ARG A 19 15.39 -2.36 15.58
C ARG A 19 16.65 -2.53 14.73
N GLN A 20 16.56 -3.28 13.63
CA GLN A 20 17.72 -3.65 12.84
C GLN A 20 18.17 -2.57 11.84
N SER A 21 17.25 -1.75 11.33
CA SER A 21 17.59 -0.69 10.39
C SER A 21 18.26 0.49 11.10
N THR A 22 19.30 1.08 10.50
CA THR A 22 19.95 2.31 10.97
C THR A 22 19.36 3.57 10.33
N SER A 23 18.53 3.45 9.29
CA SER A 23 17.95 4.59 8.55
C SER A 23 16.77 5.19 9.32
N ARG A 24 16.86 6.49 9.65
CA ARG A 24 15.78 7.24 10.32
C ARG A 24 14.51 7.30 9.46
N LEU A 25 14.65 7.48 8.15
CA LEU A 25 13.53 7.51 7.21
C LEU A 25 12.80 6.15 7.17
N PHE A 26 13.56 5.06 7.19
CA PHE A 26 12.93 3.73 7.22
C PHE A 26 12.26 3.47 8.57
N ARG A 27 12.88 3.84 9.69
CA ARG A 27 12.25 3.73 11.02
C ARG A 27 10.94 4.52 11.10
N SER A 28 10.90 5.76 10.60
CA SER A 28 9.66 6.54 10.55
C SER A 28 8.62 5.87 9.66
N TYR A 29 9.04 5.32 8.52
CA TYR A 29 8.15 4.59 7.61
C TYR A 29 7.54 3.36 8.27
N VAL A 30 8.29 2.59 9.06
CA VAL A 30 7.75 1.42 9.78
C VAL A 30 6.60 1.83 10.70
N VAL A 31 6.74 2.94 11.43
CA VAL A 31 5.69 3.46 12.32
C VAL A 31 4.48 3.94 11.53
N VAL A 32 4.71 4.74 10.48
CA VAL A 32 3.63 5.28 9.64
C VAL A 32 2.88 4.16 8.91
N SER A 33 3.57 3.20 8.31
CA SER A 33 2.95 2.06 7.62
C SER A 33 2.18 1.15 8.57
N ALA A 34 2.64 0.97 9.81
CA ALA A 34 1.87 0.26 10.83
C ALA A 34 0.57 1.01 11.18
N ALA A 35 0.65 2.32 11.43
CA ALA A 35 -0.52 3.15 11.73
C ALA A 35 -1.52 3.16 10.55
N LEU A 36 -1.04 3.38 9.34
CA LEU A 36 -1.85 3.31 8.12
C LEU A 36 -2.45 1.92 7.92
N GLY A 37 -1.71 0.85 8.23
CA GLY A 37 -2.20 -0.51 8.15
C GLY A 37 -3.36 -0.78 9.12
N VAL A 38 -3.29 -0.24 10.35
CA VAL A 38 -4.39 -0.33 11.32
C VAL A 38 -5.62 0.44 10.83
N VAL A 39 -5.45 1.69 10.39
CA VAL A 39 -6.55 2.50 9.82
C VAL A 39 -7.16 1.78 8.62
N PHE A 40 -6.34 1.25 7.73
CA PHE A 40 -6.78 0.52 6.56
C PHE A 40 -7.57 -0.74 6.93
N ALA A 41 -7.09 -1.54 7.88
CA ALA A 41 -7.81 -2.72 8.36
C ALA A 41 -9.17 -2.36 8.99
N PHE A 42 -9.22 -1.27 9.76
CA PHE A 42 -10.45 -0.75 10.33
C PHE A 42 -11.45 -0.33 9.25
N LEU A 43 -11.03 0.48 8.27
CA LEU A 43 -11.87 0.89 7.13
C LEU A 43 -12.32 -0.31 6.31
N MET A 44 -11.42 -1.26 6.05
CA MET A 44 -11.74 -2.46 5.29
C MET A 44 -12.81 -3.31 5.99
N THR A 45 -12.69 -3.46 7.32
CA THR A 45 -13.69 -4.15 8.14
C THR A 45 -15.02 -3.42 8.12
N GLY A 46 -15.03 -2.09 8.32
CA GLY A 46 -16.23 -1.28 8.29
C GLY A 46 -16.98 -1.37 6.96
N ALA A 47 -16.28 -1.22 5.83
CA ALA A 47 -16.94 -1.35 4.53
C ALA A 47 -17.35 -2.80 4.20
N LEU A 48 -16.69 -3.82 4.75
CA LEU A 48 -17.20 -5.20 4.68
C LEU A 48 -18.49 -5.37 5.49
N LEU A 49 -18.60 -4.77 6.67
CA LEU A 49 -19.83 -4.77 7.46
C LEU A 49 -20.97 -4.05 6.73
N VAL A 50 -20.71 -2.89 6.12
CA VAL A 50 -21.70 -2.18 5.29
C VAL A 50 -22.11 -3.02 4.08
N LEU A 51 -21.14 -3.66 3.42
CA LEU A 51 -21.43 -4.57 2.31
C LEU A 51 -22.33 -5.73 2.74
N ILE A 52 -22.09 -6.31 3.92
CA ILE A 52 -22.95 -7.36 4.48
C ILE A 52 -24.34 -6.81 4.82
N GLY A 53 -24.41 -5.66 5.50
CA GLY A 53 -25.66 -5.01 5.90
C GLY A 53 -26.57 -4.68 4.71
N ASN A 54 -26.01 -4.11 3.65
CA ASN A 54 -26.74 -3.81 2.42
C ASN A 54 -27.24 -5.06 1.67
N THR A 55 -26.70 -6.23 2.02
CA THR A 55 -27.05 -7.51 1.38
C THR A 55 -28.02 -8.37 2.18
N ALA A 56 -28.31 -8.00 3.44
CA ALA A 56 -29.25 -8.74 4.29
C ALA A 56 -30.69 -8.77 3.71
N GLY A 57 -31.04 -7.88 2.78
CA GLY A 57 -32.33 -7.84 2.09
C GLY A 57 -32.35 -8.36 0.63
N ALA A 58 -31.21 -8.75 0.04
CA ALA A 58 -31.12 -9.09 -1.39
C ALA A 58 -31.07 -10.62 -1.63
N ARG A 59 -31.99 -11.15 -2.47
CA ARG A 59 -32.02 -12.58 -2.87
C ARG A 59 -30.77 -12.93 -3.70
N GLY A 60 -30.17 -14.07 -3.36
CA GLY A 60 -28.79 -14.43 -3.68
C GLY A 60 -28.46 -14.60 -5.17
N GLY A 61 -27.23 -14.19 -5.53
CA GLY A 61 -26.63 -14.41 -6.84
C GLY A 61 -25.30 -13.68 -7.05
N SER A 62 -25.23 -12.37 -6.75
CA SER A 62 -24.03 -11.51 -6.98
C SER A 62 -23.09 -11.34 -5.78
N LEU A 63 -23.39 -12.00 -4.66
CA LEU A 63 -22.84 -11.71 -3.34
C LEU A 63 -21.38 -12.14 -3.15
N THR A 64 -20.96 -13.23 -3.78
CA THR A 64 -19.60 -13.77 -3.64
C THR A 64 -18.59 -12.99 -4.48
N LEU A 65 -18.94 -12.62 -5.71
CA LEU A 65 -18.05 -11.88 -6.62
C LEU A 65 -17.67 -10.51 -6.04
N SER A 66 -18.66 -9.75 -5.55
CA SER A 66 -18.43 -8.41 -4.97
C SER A 66 -17.57 -8.48 -3.69
N ARG A 67 -17.82 -9.47 -2.82
CA ARG A 67 -17.04 -9.66 -1.58
C ARG A 67 -15.59 -10.08 -1.86
N THR A 68 -15.36 -11.00 -2.79
CA THR A 68 -14.00 -11.42 -3.15
C THR A 68 -13.24 -10.29 -3.84
N PHE A 69 -13.89 -9.53 -4.74
CA PHE A 69 -13.27 -8.37 -5.37
C PHE A 69 -12.79 -7.34 -4.34
N TYR A 70 -13.63 -7.04 -3.35
CA TYR A 70 -13.29 -6.13 -2.27
C TYR A 70 -12.03 -6.57 -1.50
N VAL A 71 -11.94 -7.86 -1.14
CA VAL A 71 -10.75 -8.41 -0.45
C VAL A 71 -9.52 -8.33 -1.35
N VAL A 72 -9.64 -8.62 -2.65
CA VAL A 72 -8.54 -8.55 -3.60
C VAL A 72 -8.02 -7.12 -3.75
N VAL A 73 -8.91 -6.14 -3.90
CA VAL A 73 -8.54 -4.71 -3.95
C VAL A 73 -7.88 -4.29 -2.65
N GLY A 74 -8.46 -4.70 -1.51
CA GLY A 74 -7.89 -4.46 -0.20
C GLY A 74 -6.46 -4.97 -0.09
N LEU A 75 -6.23 -6.21 -0.54
CA LEU A 75 -4.91 -6.85 -0.54
C LEU A 75 -3.93 -6.15 -1.48
N LEU A 76 -4.37 -5.76 -2.68
CA LEU A 76 -3.55 -5.04 -3.67
C LEU A 76 -3.04 -3.69 -3.14
N LEU A 77 -3.82 -3.02 -2.30
CA LEU A 77 -3.39 -1.77 -1.65
C LEU A 77 -2.54 -2.04 -0.41
N PHE A 78 -2.87 -3.06 0.36
CA PHE A 78 -2.16 -3.37 1.60
C PHE A 78 -0.75 -3.92 1.36
N LEU A 79 -0.57 -4.78 0.35
CA LEU A 79 0.72 -5.43 0.07
C LEU A 79 1.85 -4.42 -0.18
N PRO A 80 1.73 -3.46 -1.10
CA PRO A 80 2.78 -2.49 -1.37
C PRO A 80 3.05 -1.55 -0.18
N LEU A 81 2.06 -1.35 0.70
CA LEU A 81 2.24 -0.60 1.96
C LEU A 81 3.15 -1.34 2.95
N VAL A 82 3.01 -2.66 3.08
CA VAL A 82 3.80 -3.44 4.05
C VAL A 82 5.06 -4.06 3.45
N ALA A 83 5.11 -4.17 2.12
CA ALA A 83 6.21 -4.80 1.40
C ALA A 83 7.60 -4.22 1.72
N PRO A 84 7.80 -2.89 1.81
CA PRO A 84 9.11 -2.35 2.17
C PRO A 84 9.59 -2.85 3.55
N VAL A 85 8.71 -2.91 4.54
CA VAL A 85 9.02 -3.42 5.88
C VAL A 85 9.41 -4.90 5.81
N LEU A 86 8.64 -5.69 5.07
CA LEU A 86 8.90 -7.12 4.89
C LEU A 86 10.20 -7.39 4.15
N PHE A 87 10.51 -6.62 3.11
CA PHE A 87 11.75 -6.77 2.35
C PHE A 87 12.97 -6.44 3.20
N VAL A 88 12.90 -5.38 4.02
CA VAL A 88 13.96 -5.03 4.98
C VAL A 88 14.12 -6.10 6.06
N ALA A 89 13.03 -6.55 6.68
CA ALA A 89 13.08 -7.63 7.66
C ALA A 89 13.69 -8.91 7.07
N ARG A 90 13.24 -9.30 5.87
CA ARG A 90 13.69 -10.53 5.20
C ARG A 90 15.18 -10.49 4.86
N ARG A 91 15.71 -9.37 4.40
CA ARG A 91 17.15 -9.29 4.07
C ARG A 91 18.04 -9.40 5.31
N HIS A 92 17.60 -8.86 6.44
CA HIS A 92 18.33 -8.94 7.70
C HIS A 92 18.27 -10.33 8.33
N ARG A 93 17.12 -11.02 8.22
CA ARG A 93 17.02 -12.44 8.64
C ARG A 93 17.86 -13.40 7.80
N ARG A 94 18.37 -12.95 6.64
CA ARG A 94 19.13 -13.78 5.68
C ARG A 94 20.51 -13.22 5.38
N ASP A 95 20.96 -12.22 6.14
CA ASP A 95 22.25 -11.53 5.98
C ASP A 95 22.59 -11.17 4.53
N ARG A 96 21.57 -10.80 3.75
CA ARG A 96 21.74 -10.53 2.32
C ARG A 96 22.38 -9.16 2.13
N ARG A 97 23.54 -9.12 1.48
CA ARG A 97 24.20 -7.89 1.07
C ARG A 97 23.34 -7.15 0.03
N VAL A 98 23.12 -5.86 0.26
CA VAL A 98 22.34 -4.95 -0.60
C VAL A 98 23.05 -3.60 -0.65
N ALA A 99 22.59 -2.68 -1.50
CA ALA A 99 23.10 -1.32 -1.52
C ALA A 99 22.92 -0.60 -0.16
N ALA A 100 23.83 0.32 0.18
CA ALA A 100 23.78 1.07 1.42
C ALA A 100 22.49 1.89 1.57
N GLU A 101 21.94 2.39 0.46
CA GLU A 101 20.74 3.22 0.44
C GLU A 101 19.45 2.40 0.41
N TYR A 102 19.52 1.06 0.41
CA TYR A 102 18.36 0.19 0.17
C TYR A 102 17.19 0.48 1.13
N ASP A 103 17.45 0.72 2.41
CA ASP A 103 16.43 1.02 3.44
C ASP A 103 15.71 2.33 3.15
N THR A 104 16.51 3.35 2.87
CA THR A 104 16.04 4.69 2.58
C THR A 104 15.27 4.72 1.27
N ALA A 105 15.75 4.00 0.24
CA ALA A 105 15.06 3.87 -1.04
C ALA A 105 13.70 3.15 -0.91
N LEU A 106 13.65 2.06 -0.13
CA LEU A 106 12.40 1.35 0.16
C LEU A 106 11.43 2.20 0.98
N ALA A 107 11.92 2.95 1.95
CA ALA A 107 11.09 3.87 2.74
C ALA A 107 10.51 4.99 1.87
N ALA A 108 11.34 5.62 1.03
CA ALA A 108 10.90 6.67 0.10
C ALA A 108 9.86 6.14 -0.89
N ALA A 109 10.09 4.95 -1.47
CA ALA A 109 9.13 4.30 -2.36
C ALA A 109 7.83 3.94 -1.63
N GLY A 110 7.92 3.51 -0.38
CA GLY A 110 6.76 3.21 0.46
C GLY A 110 5.92 4.45 0.79
N TYR A 111 6.55 5.58 1.11
CA TYR A 111 5.85 6.86 1.29
C TYR A 111 5.24 7.36 -0.03
N LEU A 112 5.95 7.21 -1.15
CA LEU A 112 5.42 7.54 -2.46
C LEU A 112 4.20 6.69 -2.81
N PHE A 113 4.21 5.39 -2.46
CA PHE A 113 3.04 4.55 -2.59
C PHE A 113 1.86 5.06 -1.75
N ALA A 114 2.07 5.36 -0.46
CA ALA A 114 1.01 5.91 0.39
C ALA A 114 0.45 7.23 -0.17
N PHE A 115 1.31 8.11 -0.68
CA PHE A 115 0.90 9.34 -1.35
C PHE A 115 0.11 9.05 -2.63
N SER A 116 0.54 8.08 -3.45
CA SER A 116 -0.17 7.68 -4.67
C SER A 116 -1.56 7.10 -4.40
N VAL A 117 -1.78 6.44 -3.25
CA VAL A 117 -3.12 6.00 -2.83
C VAL A 117 -4.03 7.20 -2.55
N TYR A 118 -3.51 8.23 -1.88
CA TYR A 118 -4.24 9.48 -1.68
C TYR A 118 -4.59 10.15 -3.03
N LEU A 119 -3.62 10.26 -3.94
CA LEU A 119 -3.85 10.82 -5.27
C LEU A 119 -4.84 10.01 -6.10
N GLY A 120 -4.80 8.68 -6.00
CA GLY A 120 -5.79 7.79 -6.62
C GLY A 120 -7.20 8.03 -6.08
N GLY A 121 -7.32 8.29 -4.77
CA GLY A 121 -8.57 8.71 -4.15
C GLY A 121 -9.11 10.00 -4.76
N VAL A 122 -8.26 11.03 -4.88
CA VAL A 122 -8.63 12.31 -5.52
C VAL A 122 -9.05 12.10 -6.99
N ALA A 123 -8.27 11.33 -7.77
CA ALA A 123 -8.57 11.01 -9.16
C ALA A 123 -9.84 10.17 -9.34
N SER A 124 -10.25 9.42 -8.31
CA SER A 124 -11.47 8.61 -8.36
C SER A 124 -12.76 9.42 -8.22
N MET A 125 -12.67 10.69 -7.81
CA MET A 125 -13.83 11.52 -7.50
C MET A 125 -14.60 11.91 -8.77
N PRO A 126 -15.83 11.41 -8.97
CA PRO A 126 -16.62 11.75 -10.15
C PRO A 126 -17.05 13.22 -10.10
N ALA A 127 -17.36 13.78 -11.28
CA ALA A 127 -17.77 15.19 -11.38
C ALA A 127 -19.04 15.51 -10.59
N ARG A 128 -19.96 14.55 -10.48
CA ARG A 128 -21.19 14.62 -9.70
C ARG A 128 -21.37 13.31 -8.95
N PHE A 129 -21.77 13.37 -7.69
CA PHE A 129 -22.07 12.20 -6.85
C PHE A 129 -23.19 12.54 -5.89
N GLU A 130 -23.90 11.51 -5.43
CA GLU A 130 -24.98 11.67 -4.46
C GLU A 130 -24.45 11.55 -3.03
N THR A 131 -24.77 12.53 -2.19
CA THR A 131 -24.51 12.54 -0.75
C THR A 131 -25.82 12.90 -0.06
N ASN A 132 -26.31 12.03 0.84
CA ASN A 132 -27.57 12.23 1.59
C ASN A 132 -28.80 12.52 0.70
N GLY A 133 -28.86 11.95 -0.50
CA GLY A 133 -29.96 12.16 -1.45
C GLY A 133 -29.87 13.45 -2.27
N GLU A 134 -28.84 14.26 -2.07
CA GLU A 134 -28.56 15.44 -2.89
C GLU A 134 -27.40 15.17 -3.85
N VAL A 135 -27.56 15.60 -5.11
CA VAL A 135 -26.49 15.54 -6.11
C VAL A 135 -25.52 16.70 -5.86
N VAL A 136 -24.33 16.37 -5.40
CA VAL A 136 -23.25 17.32 -5.12
C VAL A 136 -22.23 17.27 -6.27
N THR A 137 -21.76 18.44 -6.70
CA THR A 137 -20.65 18.55 -7.66
C THR A 137 -19.32 18.57 -6.94
N ARG A 138 -18.31 17.90 -7.50
CA ARG A 138 -16.95 17.98 -6.92
C ARG A 138 -16.44 19.43 -6.91
N PRO A 139 -15.68 19.84 -5.89
CA PRO A 139 -15.09 21.18 -5.85
C PRO A 139 -14.19 21.43 -7.08
N PRO A 140 -14.17 22.66 -7.64
CA PRO A 140 -13.24 22.99 -8.70
C PRO A 140 -11.78 22.97 -8.19
N PRO A 141 -10.78 22.73 -9.06
CA PRO A 141 -9.37 22.84 -8.70
C PRO A 141 -9.04 24.30 -8.31
N GLU A 142 -8.57 24.51 -7.09
CA GLU A 142 -8.26 25.85 -6.56
C GLU A 142 -6.91 25.87 -5.82
N GLY A 143 -6.34 27.07 -5.70
CA GLY A 143 -5.08 27.31 -4.97
C GLY A 143 -3.82 26.83 -5.69
N LEU A 144 -2.73 26.72 -4.94
CA LEU A 144 -1.38 26.44 -5.46
C LEU A 144 -1.28 25.08 -6.19
N PHE A 145 -2.09 24.10 -5.78
CA PHE A 145 -2.08 22.75 -6.37
C PHE A 145 -3.17 22.54 -7.43
N ALA A 146 -3.88 23.59 -7.84
CA ALA A 146 -4.94 23.50 -8.85
C ALA A 146 -4.51 22.74 -10.13
N PRO A 147 -3.31 22.95 -10.72
CA PRO A 147 -2.90 22.20 -11.92
C PRO A 147 -2.77 20.70 -11.69
N VAL A 148 -2.32 20.30 -10.49
CA VAL A 148 -2.17 18.87 -10.14
C VAL A 148 -3.55 18.24 -9.95
N VAL A 149 -4.46 18.94 -9.26
CA VAL A 149 -5.83 18.47 -9.05
C VAL A 149 -6.58 18.38 -10.38
N GLU A 150 -6.41 19.35 -11.27
CA GLU A 150 -6.98 19.33 -12.62
C GLU A 150 -6.51 18.12 -13.42
N LEU A 151 -5.20 17.82 -13.40
CA LEU A 151 -4.64 16.64 -14.05
C LEU A 151 -5.23 15.34 -13.48
N LEU A 152 -5.37 15.23 -12.15
CA LEU A 152 -5.97 14.07 -11.50
C LEU A 152 -7.46 13.92 -11.88
N TYR A 153 -8.17 15.04 -11.95
CA TYR A 153 -9.59 15.10 -12.31
C TYR A 153 -9.87 14.82 -13.79
N ALA A 154 -8.85 14.91 -14.64
CA ALA A 154 -8.91 14.49 -16.04
C ALA A 154 -8.79 12.98 -16.21
N ILE A 155 -8.32 12.24 -15.18
CA ILE A 155 -8.26 10.78 -15.21
C ILE A 155 -9.69 10.24 -15.10
N PRO A 156 -10.14 9.37 -16.03
CA PRO A 156 -11.43 8.71 -15.88
C PRO A 156 -11.50 7.94 -14.55
N PRO A 157 -12.61 7.99 -13.79
CA PRO A 157 -12.68 7.34 -12.47
C PRO A 157 -12.33 5.85 -12.50
N ALA A 158 -12.68 5.13 -13.58
CA ALA A 158 -12.34 3.72 -13.78
C ALA A 158 -10.82 3.46 -13.93
N ALA A 159 -10.06 4.46 -14.36
CA ALA A 159 -8.61 4.41 -14.52
C ALA A 159 -7.83 4.92 -13.29
N SER A 160 -8.51 5.53 -12.30
CA SER A 160 -7.86 6.02 -11.07
C SER A 160 -7.04 4.96 -10.30
N PRO A 161 -7.37 3.65 -10.32
CA PRO A 161 -6.53 2.63 -9.67
C PRO A 161 -5.12 2.49 -10.29
N LEU A 162 -4.90 3.00 -11.51
CA LEU A 162 -3.56 3.02 -12.10
C LEU A 162 -2.60 3.91 -11.32
N VAL A 163 -3.09 4.96 -10.65
CA VAL A 163 -2.26 5.88 -9.87
C VAL A 163 -1.54 5.14 -8.72
N PRO A 164 -2.23 4.43 -7.79
CA PRO A 164 -1.56 3.63 -6.78
C PRO A 164 -0.83 2.42 -7.36
N LEU A 165 -1.26 1.87 -8.50
CA LEU A 165 -0.55 0.78 -9.17
C LEU A 165 0.86 1.21 -9.58
N VAL A 166 1.02 2.42 -10.14
CA VAL A 166 2.34 2.98 -10.44
C VAL A 166 3.19 3.11 -9.17
N GLY A 167 2.62 3.59 -8.06
CA GLY A 167 3.31 3.62 -6.77
C GLY A 167 3.79 2.24 -6.30
N ALA A 168 2.96 1.21 -6.45
CA ALA A 168 3.31 -0.17 -6.12
C ALA A 168 4.44 -0.72 -7.00
N LEU A 169 4.41 -0.40 -8.30
CA LEU A 169 5.49 -0.73 -9.22
C LEU A 169 6.80 -0.03 -8.85
N VAL A 170 6.75 1.21 -8.35
CA VAL A 170 7.95 1.91 -7.85
C VAL A 170 8.54 1.21 -6.62
N VAL A 171 7.71 0.73 -5.69
CA VAL A 171 8.19 -0.09 -4.55
C VAL A 171 8.91 -1.35 -5.06
N TYR A 172 8.31 -2.07 -6.01
CA TYR A 172 8.91 -3.26 -6.59
C TYR A 172 10.22 -2.94 -7.35
N ALA A 173 10.23 -1.87 -8.14
CA ALA A 173 11.41 -1.42 -8.88
C ALA A 173 12.55 -1.00 -7.94
N ALA A 174 12.24 -0.29 -6.85
CA ALA A 174 13.22 0.06 -5.81
C ALA A 174 13.82 -1.20 -5.17
N HIS A 175 12.97 -2.16 -4.79
CA HIS A 175 13.43 -3.44 -4.25
C HIS A 175 14.40 -4.15 -5.21
N ARG A 176 14.03 -4.28 -6.49
CA ARG A 176 14.86 -4.94 -7.51
C ARG A 176 16.17 -4.18 -7.75
N ARG A 177 16.10 -2.86 -7.96
CA ARG A 177 17.27 -2.04 -8.31
C ARG A 177 18.31 -1.99 -7.21
N TYR A 178 17.89 -1.78 -5.96
CA TYR A 178 18.82 -1.66 -4.84
C TYR A 178 19.19 -3.03 -4.23
N GLY A 179 18.35 -4.06 -4.45
CA GLY A 179 18.61 -5.44 -4.01
C GLY A 179 19.58 -6.21 -4.90
N SER A 180 19.69 -5.84 -6.19
CA SER A 180 20.60 -6.49 -7.15
C SER A 180 22.01 -5.91 -7.19
N LYS A 181 22.28 -4.75 -6.56
CA LYS A 181 23.54 -4.00 -6.73
C LYS A 181 24.81 -4.68 -6.20
N HIS A 182 24.74 -5.81 -5.50
CA HIS A 182 25.91 -6.67 -5.21
C HIS A 182 25.53 -8.15 -5.19
N GLY A 183 25.45 -8.74 -6.38
CA GLY A 183 25.15 -10.15 -6.56
C GLY A 183 25.69 -10.72 -7.87
N ASN A 184 26.95 -10.46 -8.21
CA ASN A 184 27.71 -11.52 -8.89
C ASN A 184 27.91 -12.57 -7.79
N GLY A 185 27.33 -13.75 -7.99
CA GLY A 185 27.09 -14.76 -6.96
C GLY A 185 28.35 -15.40 -6.38
N GLU A 186 29.19 -14.64 -5.70
CA GLU A 186 30.24 -15.20 -4.87
C GLU A 186 29.65 -15.61 -3.51
N PRO A 187 29.71 -16.90 -3.16
CA PRO A 187 29.42 -17.32 -1.81
C PRO A 187 30.41 -16.65 -0.86
N ALA A 188 29.91 -16.24 0.32
CA ALA A 188 30.79 -15.86 1.41
C ALA A 188 31.57 -17.10 1.86
N TYR A 189 32.78 -17.29 1.36
CA TYR A 189 33.74 -18.23 1.92
C TYR A 189 34.97 -17.49 2.47
N SER A 190 35.25 -17.83 3.74
CA SER A 190 36.52 -17.87 4.47
C SER A 190 37.39 -16.60 4.56
N GLY A 191 37.43 -16.07 5.78
CA GLY A 191 38.53 -15.32 6.39
C GLY A 191 38.34 -15.37 7.90
#